data_AF-A0A4V2FAE9-F1
#
_entry.id   AF-A0A4V2FAE9-F1
#
_cell.length_a   1.000
_cell.length_b   1.000
_cell.length_c   1.000
_cell.angle_alpha   90.00
_cell.angle_beta   90.00
_cell.angle_gamma   90.00
#
_symmetry.space_group_name_H-M   'P 1'
#
loop_
_entity.id
_entity.type
_entity.pdbx_description
1 polymer ?
#
loop_
_entity_poly.entity_id
_entity_poly.type
_entity_poly.pdbx_seq_one_letter_code
_entity_poly.pdbx_strand_id
1 'polypeptide(L)'
;MKRFILLMLFISFGGIAIGCSKSGEELNYASLSKSEVEQFIEEKNIEPFAIEEAQDSTMVLYQSGIYYLSKNEDEIIVNKTVWGGNSKEKVQLGMTSTGSPHAYVIVQDKKLLNEAYKATVKFSDGNATTRQFGSNKGLLMFYDKTKNNITINNELELSIYDKEGKVIYENNL
;
A
#
# COMPACT_ATOMS: atom_id res chain seq x y z
N MET A 1 5.34 21.70 -82.94
CA MET A 1 4.10 22.04 -82.21
C MET A 1 3.93 21.06 -81.05
N LYS A 2 3.67 21.60 -79.84
CA LYS A 2 3.10 20.96 -78.61
C LYS A 2 3.88 19.75 -78.04
N ARG A 3 4.76 19.94 -77.04
CA ARG A 3 4.50 19.95 -75.56
C ARG A 3 3.72 18.72 -75.08
N PHE A 4 4.33 17.86 -74.26
CA PHE A 4 4.12 17.83 -72.80
C PHE A 4 4.97 16.73 -72.14
N ILE A 5 5.85 17.17 -71.23
CA ILE A 5 6.52 16.36 -70.22
C ILE A 5 5.49 16.10 -69.12
N LEU A 6 5.32 14.84 -68.69
CA LEU A 6 4.72 14.54 -67.39
C LEU A 6 5.52 13.43 -66.70
N LEU A 7 6.24 13.84 -65.66
CA LEU A 7 6.73 12.96 -64.60
C LEU A 7 5.55 12.24 -63.97
N MET A 8 5.66 10.93 -63.76
CA MET A 8 5.12 10.32 -62.54
C MET A 8 6.19 9.45 -61.89
N LEU A 9 6.72 10.02 -60.81
CA LEU A 9 7.48 9.38 -59.77
C LEU A 9 6.76 8.12 -59.24
N PHE A 10 7.34 6.95 -59.48
CA PHE A 10 7.07 5.77 -58.66
C PHE A 10 7.77 5.96 -57.31
N ILE A 11 7.15 6.71 -56.40
CA ILE A 11 7.55 6.74 -55.00
C ILE A 11 7.11 5.41 -54.37
N SER A 12 8.13 4.61 -54.08
CA SER A 12 8.18 3.63 -53.01
C SER A 12 7.31 3.99 -51.81
N PHE A 13 6.22 3.26 -51.59
CA PHE A 13 5.63 3.11 -50.26
C PHE A 13 5.98 1.71 -49.76
N GLY A 14 7.10 1.65 -49.04
CA GLY A 14 7.50 0.48 -48.28
C GLY A 14 6.42 0.17 -47.24
N GLY A 15 5.82 -1.00 -47.36
CA GLY A 15 5.03 -1.59 -46.29
C GLY A 15 5.97 -1.97 -45.16
N ILE A 16 6.17 -1.07 -44.20
CA ILE A 16 6.59 -1.46 -42.86
C ILE A 16 5.32 -1.50 -42.04
N ALA A 17 4.68 -2.66 -42.02
CA ALA A 17 3.70 -2.98 -40.99
C ALA A 17 4.47 -3.10 -39.67
N ILE A 18 4.74 -1.96 -39.04
CA ILE A 18 5.19 -1.93 -37.65
C ILE A 18 4.00 -2.42 -36.83
N GLY A 19 4.14 -3.63 -36.30
CA GLY A 19 3.18 -4.22 -35.39
C GLY A 19 2.97 -3.30 -34.20
N CYS A 20 1.77 -2.73 -34.10
CA CYS A 20 1.23 -2.34 -32.81
C CYS A 20 0.75 -3.64 -32.13
N SER A 21 1.66 -4.36 -31.49
CA SER A 21 1.26 -5.25 -30.41
C SER A 21 0.65 -4.37 -29.33
N LYS A 22 -0.69 -4.29 -29.29
CA LYS A 22 -1.41 -3.92 -28.07
C LYS A 22 -1.19 -5.06 -27.07
N SER A 23 -0.01 -5.12 -26.47
CA SER A 23 0.20 -5.86 -25.22
C SER A 23 -0.07 -4.87 -24.09
N GLY A 24 -1.34 -4.60 -23.89
CA GLY A 24 -1.85 -4.11 -22.62
C GLY A 24 -2.82 -5.18 -22.16
N GLU A 25 -2.31 -6.35 -21.78
CA GLU A 25 -3.11 -7.25 -20.94
C GLU A 25 -3.47 -6.44 -19.69
N GLU A 26 -4.76 -6.19 -19.48
CA GLU A 26 -5.24 -5.65 -18.21
C GLU A 26 -4.91 -6.69 -17.14
N LEU A 27 -3.86 -6.42 -16.37
CA LEU A 27 -3.47 -7.25 -15.23
C LEU A 27 -4.62 -7.18 -14.22
N ASN A 28 -5.37 -8.28 -14.09
CA ASN A 28 -6.49 -8.39 -13.16
C ASN A 28 -5.94 -8.79 -11.79
N TYR A 29 -5.39 -7.82 -11.08
CA TYR A 29 -4.92 -8.01 -9.72
C TYR A 29 -6.09 -8.17 -8.75
N ALA A 30 -6.00 -9.18 -7.88
CA ALA A 30 -6.95 -9.42 -6.80
C ALA A 30 -6.21 -9.66 -5.48
N SER A 31 -6.90 -9.39 -4.37
CA SER A 31 -6.46 -9.82 -3.04
C SER A 31 -6.48 -11.35 -2.93
N LEU A 32 -5.58 -11.90 -2.13
CA LEU A 32 -5.54 -13.35 -1.87
C LEU A 32 -6.76 -13.76 -1.03
N SER A 33 -7.21 -15.00 -1.20
CA SER A 33 -8.16 -15.60 -0.27
C SER A 33 -7.53 -15.76 1.11
N LYS A 34 -8.37 -15.81 2.16
CA LYS A 34 -7.92 -16.01 3.54
C LYS A 34 -7.00 -17.23 3.71
N SER A 35 -7.32 -18.35 3.07
CA SER A 35 -6.49 -19.57 3.13
C SER A 35 -5.13 -19.40 2.47
N GLU A 36 -5.04 -18.67 1.36
CA GLU A 36 -3.77 -18.39 0.69
C GLU A 36 -2.88 -17.46 1.55
N VAL A 37 -3.49 -16.49 2.23
CA VAL A 37 -2.78 -15.60 3.19
C VAL A 37 -2.26 -16.40 4.40
N GLU A 38 -3.09 -17.28 4.96
CA GLU A 38 -2.71 -18.15 6.09
C GLU A 38 -1.56 -19.09 5.70
N GLN A 39 -1.64 -19.73 4.54
CA GLN A 39 -0.57 -20.58 4.00
C GLN A 39 0.72 -19.78 3.81
N PHE A 40 0.64 -18.57 3.23
CA PHE A 40 1.82 -17.72 3.07
C PHE A 40 2.47 -17.35 4.41
N ILE A 41 1.66 -17.02 5.42
CA ILE A 41 2.13 -16.70 6.77
C ILE A 41 2.85 -17.90 7.41
N GLU A 42 2.30 -19.10 7.26
CA GLU A 42 2.91 -20.34 7.75
C GLU A 42 4.23 -20.66 7.03
N GLU A 43 4.23 -20.64 5.69
CA GLU A 43 5.42 -20.92 4.87
C GLU A 43 6.58 -19.95 5.14
N LYS A 44 6.26 -18.69 5.42
CA LYS A 44 7.26 -17.66 5.73
C LYS A 44 7.55 -17.53 7.23
N ASN A 45 6.86 -18.30 8.08
CA ASN A 45 6.96 -18.24 9.54
C ASN A 45 6.86 -16.79 10.07
N ILE A 46 5.81 -16.08 9.65
CA ILE A 46 5.58 -14.67 10.00
C ILE A 46 4.64 -14.60 11.21
N GLU A 47 4.94 -13.73 12.17
CA GLU A 47 3.98 -13.32 13.20
C GLU A 47 3.30 -12.02 12.75
N PRO A 48 2.05 -12.07 12.24
CA PRO A 48 1.37 -10.89 11.72
C PRO A 48 0.91 -9.98 12.86
N PHE A 49 1.23 -8.68 12.75
CA PHE A 49 0.75 -7.64 13.66
C PHE A 49 -0.53 -6.98 13.16
N ALA A 50 -0.78 -7.00 11.85
CA ALA A 50 -2.05 -6.65 11.24
C ALA A 50 -2.16 -7.33 9.86
N ILE A 51 -3.37 -7.65 9.45
CA ILE A 51 -3.69 -8.13 8.10
C ILE A 51 -4.87 -7.30 7.63
N GLU A 52 -4.72 -6.62 6.49
CA GLU A 52 -5.79 -5.80 5.91
C GLU A 52 -5.89 -6.05 4.41
N GLU A 53 -7.11 -6.17 3.92
CA GLU A 53 -7.39 -6.19 2.49
C GLU A 53 -7.46 -4.76 1.96
N ALA A 54 -6.63 -4.46 0.96
CA ALA A 54 -6.78 -3.32 0.09
C ALA A 54 -7.47 -3.76 -1.21
N GLN A 55 -7.73 -2.80 -2.11
CA GLN A 55 -8.49 -3.04 -3.34
C GLN A 55 -7.93 -4.21 -4.17
N ASP A 56 -6.60 -4.23 -4.38
CA ASP A 56 -5.95 -5.19 -5.30
C ASP A 56 -4.86 -6.02 -4.61
N SER A 57 -4.80 -6.00 -3.27
CA SER A 57 -3.78 -6.73 -2.51
C SER A 57 -4.17 -6.91 -1.04
N THR A 58 -3.65 -7.95 -0.41
CA THR A 58 -3.64 -8.13 1.04
C THR A 58 -2.31 -7.63 1.60
N MET A 59 -2.37 -6.80 2.64
CA MET A 59 -1.19 -6.33 3.37
C MET A 59 -1.00 -7.12 4.66
N VAL A 60 0.22 -7.61 4.90
CA VAL A 60 0.60 -8.27 6.16
C VAL A 60 1.70 -7.46 6.84
N LEU A 61 1.33 -6.74 7.90
CA LEU A 61 2.24 -5.98 8.74
C LEU A 61 2.94 -6.93 9.72
N TYR A 62 4.25 -6.81 9.86
CA TYR A 62 5.05 -7.57 10.84
C TYR A 62 6.17 -6.70 11.41
N GLN A 63 7.00 -7.25 12.30
CA GLN A 63 8.00 -6.48 13.06
C GLN A 63 8.91 -5.59 12.22
N SER A 64 9.33 -6.06 11.05
CA SER A 64 10.36 -5.40 10.25
C SER A 64 9.87 -5.00 8.87
N GLY A 65 8.55 -5.02 8.61
CA GLY A 65 8.06 -4.66 7.29
C GLY A 65 6.58 -4.88 7.07
N ILE A 66 6.22 -4.75 5.79
CA ILE A 66 4.89 -5.08 5.25
C ILE A 66 5.11 -5.96 4.03
N TYR A 67 4.41 -7.09 3.98
CA TYR A 67 4.22 -7.82 2.73
C TYR A 67 2.96 -7.31 2.03
N TYR A 68 3.05 -7.14 0.71
CA TYR A 68 1.93 -6.84 -0.16
C TYR A 68 1.73 -8.05 -1.06
N LEU A 69 0.61 -8.73 -0.87
CA LEU A 69 0.27 -9.96 -1.55
C LEU A 69 -0.84 -9.66 -2.54
N SER A 70 -0.59 -9.88 -3.83
CA SER A 70 -1.62 -9.81 -4.86
C SER A 70 -1.63 -11.10 -5.67
N LYS A 71 -2.74 -11.34 -6.33
CA LYS A 71 -2.93 -12.48 -7.23
C LYS A 71 -3.21 -11.95 -8.62
N ASN A 72 -2.50 -12.47 -9.61
CA ASN A 72 -2.82 -12.26 -11.01
C ASN A 72 -3.02 -13.64 -11.64
N GLU A 73 -4.26 -13.93 -12.06
CA GLU A 73 -4.67 -15.28 -12.45
C GLU A 73 -4.37 -16.31 -11.34
N ASP A 74 -3.44 -17.24 -11.54
CA ASP A 74 -3.01 -18.25 -10.56
C ASP A 74 -1.66 -17.93 -9.89
N GLU A 75 -1.03 -16.81 -10.26
CA GLU A 75 0.27 -16.42 -9.71
C GLU A 75 0.12 -15.47 -8.52
N ILE A 76 0.76 -15.83 -7.39
CA ILE A 76 0.89 -14.96 -6.22
C ILE A 76 2.11 -14.05 -6.41
N ILE A 77 1.86 -12.75 -6.41
CA ILE A 77 2.88 -11.71 -6.49
C ILE A 77 3.14 -11.19 -5.09
N VAL A 78 4.41 -11.24 -4.69
CA VAL A 78 4.86 -10.87 -3.34
C VAL A 78 5.80 -9.67 -3.44
N ASN A 79 5.31 -8.52 -2.98
CA ASN A 79 6.16 -7.35 -2.76
C ASN A 79 6.38 -7.15 -1.26
N LYS A 80 7.48 -6.48 -0.88
CA LYS A 80 7.74 -6.16 0.51
C LYS A 80 8.44 -4.83 0.69
N THR A 81 8.04 -4.13 1.74
CA THR A 81 8.79 -3.01 2.31
C THR A 81 9.39 -3.48 3.61
N VAL A 82 10.69 -3.24 3.80
CA VAL A 82 11.43 -3.66 5.00
C VAL A 82 12.07 -2.43 5.63
N TRP A 83 12.04 -2.36 6.95
CA TRP A 83 12.71 -1.31 7.74
C TRP A 83 13.58 -1.92 8.83
N GLY A 84 14.58 -1.16 9.25
CA GLY A 84 15.32 -1.46 10.47
C GLY A 84 14.41 -1.37 11.68
N GLY A 85 14.31 -2.44 12.47
CA GLY A 85 13.52 -2.43 13.70
C GLY A 85 14.20 -1.53 14.73
N ASN A 86 13.54 -0.44 15.13
CA ASN A 86 13.99 0.37 16.27
C ASN A 86 13.17 -0.02 17.51
N SER A 87 13.58 -1.10 18.17
CA SER A 87 12.85 -1.67 19.33
C SER A 87 12.89 -0.79 20.59
N LYS A 88 13.52 0.40 20.54
CA LYS A 88 13.67 1.30 21.68
C LYS A 88 12.51 2.28 21.83
N GLU A 89 11.73 2.50 20.77
CA GLU A 89 10.57 3.39 20.82
C GLU A 89 9.32 2.65 21.32
N LYS A 90 8.46 3.37 22.05
CA LYS A 90 7.20 2.81 22.57
C LYS A 90 6.23 2.45 21.44
N VAL A 91 6.24 3.26 20.38
CA VAL A 91 5.41 3.07 19.20
C VAL A 91 6.30 3.30 17.99
N GLN A 92 6.30 2.35 17.07
CA GLN A 92 6.91 2.53 15.77
C GLN A 92 5.85 3.04 14.79
N LEU A 93 6.17 4.14 14.12
CA LEU A 93 5.27 4.85 13.22
C LEU A 93 5.99 5.07 11.89
N GLY A 94 5.25 4.94 10.79
CA GLY A 94 5.76 5.30 9.47
C GLY A 94 4.67 5.22 8.42
N MET A 95 5.03 5.50 7.18
CA MET A 95 4.06 5.73 6.12
C MET A 95 4.58 5.25 4.75
N THR A 96 3.64 4.79 3.92
CA THR A 96 3.82 4.63 2.48
C THR A 96 2.97 5.67 1.78
N SER A 97 3.56 6.45 0.87
CA SER A 97 2.90 7.61 0.24
C SER A 97 2.40 7.34 -1.19
N THR A 98 2.68 6.15 -1.75
CA THR A 98 2.38 5.78 -3.13
C THR A 98 1.58 4.47 -3.19
N GLY A 99 0.98 4.19 -4.36
CA GLY A 99 0.15 2.99 -4.55
C GLY A 99 -1.14 3.09 -3.73
N SER A 100 -1.16 2.44 -2.56
CA SER A 100 -2.20 2.56 -1.55
C SER A 100 -1.64 3.28 -0.32
N PRO A 101 -1.71 4.62 -0.24
CA PRO A 101 -1.08 5.34 0.86
C PRO A 101 -1.69 4.96 2.21
N HIS A 102 -0.82 4.68 3.17
CA HIS A 102 -1.21 4.25 4.50
C HIS A 102 -0.10 4.57 5.50
N ALA A 103 -0.50 4.81 6.75
CA ALA A 103 0.43 4.76 7.88
C ALA A 103 0.41 3.36 8.52
N TYR A 104 1.53 2.94 9.09
CA TYR A 104 1.58 1.79 9.98
C TYR A 104 1.88 2.25 11.40
N VAL A 105 1.20 1.65 12.37
CA VAL A 105 1.40 1.90 13.81
C VAL A 105 1.68 0.57 14.48
N ILE A 106 2.83 0.43 15.15
CA ILE A 106 3.17 -0.77 15.93
C ILE A 106 3.46 -0.36 17.36
N VAL A 107 2.63 -0.79 18.30
CA VAL A 107 2.84 -0.52 19.73
C VAL A 107 3.79 -1.57 20.31
N GLN A 108 5.00 -1.15 20.69
CA GLN A 108 6.03 -2.02 21.26
C GLN A 108 5.97 -2.06 22.79
N ASP A 109 5.50 -0.98 23.42
CA ASP A 109 5.33 -0.90 24.87
C ASP A 109 4.10 -1.69 25.33
N LYS A 110 4.32 -2.75 26.13
CA LYS A 110 3.25 -3.63 26.61
C LYS A 110 2.21 -2.92 27.47
N LYS A 111 2.63 -1.94 28.27
CA LYS A 111 1.70 -1.20 29.15
C LYS A 111 0.79 -0.33 28.29
N LEU A 112 1.36 0.39 27.33
CA LEU A 112 0.61 1.18 26.36
C LEU A 112 -0.35 0.31 25.54
N LEU A 113 0.10 -0.84 25.04
CA LEU A 113 -0.75 -1.76 24.28
C LEU A 113 -1.96 -2.26 25.10
N ASN A 114 -1.76 -2.55 26.38
CA ASN A 114 -2.83 -3.02 27.26
C ASN A 114 -3.89 -1.94 27.56
N GLU A 115 -3.48 -0.67 27.54
CA GLU A 115 -4.36 0.48 27.78
C GLU A 115 -4.98 1.00 26.47
N ALA A 116 -4.32 0.77 25.33
CA ALA A 116 -4.74 1.26 24.02
C ALA A 116 -6.06 0.63 23.57
N TYR A 117 -6.99 1.50 23.19
CA TYR A 117 -8.28 1.11 22.61
C TYR A 117 -8.35 1.46 21.13
N LYS A 118 -7.98 2.67 20.74
CA LYS A 118 -7.98 3.11 19.34
C LYS A 118 -6.83 4.07 19.05
N ALA A 119 -6.46 4.17 17.79
CA ALA A 119 -5.53 5.17 17.29
C ALA A 119 -6.19 6.04 16.23
N THR A 120 -5.80 7.31 16.19
CA THR A 120 -6.11 8.24 15.10
C THR A 120 -4.79 8.67 14.47
N VAL A 121 -4.70 8.54 13.15
CA VAL A 121 -3.64 9.15 12.35
C VAL A 121 -4.26 10.30 11.57
N LYS A 122 -3.68 11.49 11.73
CA LYS A 122 -4.02 12.67 10.95
C LYS A 122 -2.87 12.96 9.98
N PHE A 123 -3.20 13.05 8.70
CA PHE A 123 -2.27 13.32 7.62
C PHE A 123 -2.07 14.82 7.42
N SER A 124 -1.02 15.20 6.69
CA SER A 124 -0.63 16.59 6.45
C SER A 124 -1.72 17.51 5.88
N ASP A 125 -2.68 16.95 5.15
CA ASP A 125 -3.80 17.66 4.53
C ASP A 125 -5.01 17.82 5.46
N GLY A 126 -4.90 17.35 6.70
CA GLY A 126 -5.97 17.36 7.70
C GLY A 126 -6.92 16.17 7.62
N ASN A 127 -6.78 15.27 6.63
CA ASN A 127 -7.52 14.02 6.63
C ASN A 127 -7.09 13.17 7.82
N ALA A 128 -8.04 12.47 8.43
CA ALA A 128 -7.76 11.61 9.56
C ALA A 128 -8.45 10.26 9.40
N THR A 129 -7.78 9.22 9.88
CA THR A 129 -8.30 7.86 9.92
C THR A 129 -8.18 7.34 11.34
N THR A 130 -9.21 6.66 11.81
CA THR A 130 -9.29 6.13 13.18
C THR A 130 -9.60 4.64 13.12
N ARG A 131 -8.81 3.84 13.83
CA ARG A 131 -8.98 2.40 13.95
C ARG A 131 -8.88 1.96 15.39
N GLN A 132 -9.71 0.99 15.76
CA GLN A 132 -9.63 0.34 17.05
C GLN A 132 -8.53 -0.73 17.01
N PHE A 133 -7.78 -0.89 18.10
CA PHE A 133 -6.87 -2.01 18.27
C PHE A 133 -7.67 -3.31 18.40
N GLY A 134 -7.23 -4.34 17.67
CA GLY A 134 -7.69 -5.71 17.86
C GLY A 134 -6.89 -6.43 18.95
N SER A 135 -6.74 -7.75 18.81
CA SER A 135 -5.83 -8.55 19.66
C SER A 135 -4.35 -8.31 19.35
N ASN A 136 -4.04 -7.69 18.21
CA ASN A 136 -2.69 -7.56 17.71
C ASN A 136 -2.15 -6.15 17.96
N LYS A 137 -0.82 -6.02 18.01
CA LYS A 137 -0.13 -4.78 18.37
C LYS A 137 0.07 -3.79 17.21
N GLY A 138 -0.42 -4.12 16.01
CA GLY A 138 -0.24 -3.34 14.80
C GLY A 138 -1.55 -2.80 14.23
N LEU A 139 -1.47 -1.69 13.50
CA LEU A 139 -2.54 -1.14 12.69
C LEU A 139 -2.02 -0.68 11.33
N LEU A 140 -2.82 -0.88 10.29
CA LEU A 140 -2.65 -0.23 8.99
C LEU A 140 -3.77 0.80 8.81
N MET A 141 -3.35 2.05 8.60
CA MET A 141 -4.19 3.24 8.65
C MET A 141 -4.26 3.85 7.24
N PHE A 142 -5.19 3.37 6.42
CA PHE A 142 -5.30 3.80 5.02
C PHE A 142 -5.77 5.25 4.91
N TYR A 143 -5.10 5.97 4.00
CA TYR A 143 -5.51 7.30 3.60
C TYR A 143 -6.74 7.24 2.69
N ASP A 144 -7.74 8.08 2.98
CA ASP A 144 -8.95 8.17 2.18
C ASP A 144 -8.69 8.96 0.89
N LYS A 145 -8.49 8.22 -0.21
CA LYS A 145 -8.23 8.77 -1.55
C LYS A 145 -9.41 9.54 -2.15
N THR A 146 -10.61 9.49 -1.56
CA THR A 146 -11.76 10.25 -2.08
C THR A 146 -11.57 11.77 -1.97
N LYS A 147 -10.51 12.23 -1.28
CA LYS A 147 -10.29 13.64 -0.91
C LYS A 147 -9.05 14.32 -1.53
N ASN A 148 -8.75 14.03 -2.81
CA ASN A 148 -7.98 14.91 -3.72
C ASN A 148 -6.47 14.70 -3.93
N ASN A 149 -5.81 13.61 -3.51
CA ASN A 149 -4.42 13.36 -3.93
C ASN A 149 -4.05 11.87 -3.91
N ILE A 150 -3.34 11.42 -4.95
CA ILE A 150 -2.80 10.04 -5.06
C ILE A 150 -1.48 9.91 -4.25
N THR A 151 -0.86 11.03 -3.90
CA THR A 151 0.38 11.11 -3.12
C THR A 151 0.22 12.11 -1.99
N ILE A 152 0.60 11.70 -0.78
CA ILE A 152 0.51 12.50 0.44
C ILE A 152 1.91 12.84 0.96
N ASN A 153 2.05 13.98 1.63
CA ASN A 153 3.32 14.34 2.27
C ASN A 153 3.61 13.37 3.42
N ASN A 154 4.89 13.19 3.73
CA ASN A 154 5.34 12.24 4.75
C ASN A 154 5.11 12.70 6.19
N GLU A 155 4.34 13.76 6.39
CA GLU A 155 4.02 14.31 7.70
C GLU A 155 2.71 13.70 8.22
N LEU A 156 2.74 13.21 9.46
CA LEU A 156 1.54 12.72 10.13
C LEU A 156 1.59 12.91 11.65
N GLU A 157 0.41 12.99 12.25
CA GLU A 157 0.20 13.07 13.70
C GLU A 157 -0.52 11.79 14.15
N LEU A 158 -0.01 11.15 15.19
CA LEU A 158 -0.59 9.97 15.82
C LEU A 158 -1.10 10.35 17.21
N SER A 159 -2.35 9.96 17.51
CA SER A 159 -2.88 9.93 18.87
C SER A 159 -3.43 8.54 19.19
N ILE A 160 -3.03 7.96 20.32
CA ILE A 160 -3.58 6.70 20.85
C ILE A 160 -4.45 7.02 22.06
N TYR A 161 -5.64 6.43 22.10
CA TYR A 161 -6.65 6.66 23.11
C TYR A 161 -6.95 5.38 23.89
N ASP A 162 -7.27 5.54 25.16
CA ASP A 162 -7.87 4.48 25.96
C ASP A 162 -9.38 4.33 25.68
N LYS A 163 -10.03 3.41 26.42
CA LYS A 163 -11.47 3.12 26.30
C LYS A 163 -12.36 4.29 26.73
N GLU A 164 -11.87 5.20 27.56
CA GLU A 164 -12.59 6.39 28.03
C GLU A 164 -12.45 7.55 27.03
N GLY A 165 -11.62 7.39 26.00
CA GLY A 165 -11.37 8.40 24.99
C GLY A 165 -10.30 9.40 25.39
N LYS A 166 -9.53 9.13 26.46
CA LYS A 166 -8.40 9.94 26.85
C LYS A 166 -7.19 9.58 26.01
N VAL A 167 -6.44 10.59 25.58
CA VAL A 167 -5.16 10.40 24.90
C VAL A 167 -4.12 9.89 25.89
N ILE A 168 -3.53 8.74 25.57
CA ILE A 168 -2.50 8.07 26.39
C ILE A 168 -1.12 8.05 25.73
N TYR A 169 -1.05 8.40 24.43
CA TYR A 169 0.20 8.58 23.71
C TYR A 169 0.00 9.46 22.46
N GLU A 170 1.00 10.28 22.15
CA GLU A 170 1.06 11.10 20.94
C GLU A 170 2.45 11.01 20.31
N ASN A 171 2.51 11.09 18.98
CA ASN A 171 3.76 11.18 18.23
C ASN A 171 3.52 11.86 16.89
N ASN A 172 4.55 12.52 16.35
CA ASN A 172 4.50 13.15 15.03
C ASN A 172 5.68 12.64 14.19
N LEU A 173 5.44 12.41 12.91
CA LEU A 173 6.45 12.08 11.90
C LEU A 173 6.57 13.23 10.91
#